data_AF-A0A929PJ76-F1
#
_entry.id   AF-A0A929PJ76-F1
#
_cell.length_a   1.000
_cell.length_b   1.000
_cell.length_c   1.000
_cell.angle_alpha   90.00
_cell.angle_beta   90.00
_cell.angle_gamma   90.00
#
_symmetry.space_group_name_H-M   'P 1'
#
loop_
_entity.id
_entity.type
_entity.pdbx_description
1 polymer ?
#
loop_
_entity_poly.entity_id
_entity_poly.type
_entity_poly.pdbx_seq_one_letter_code
_entity_poly.pdbx_strand_id
1 'polypeptide(L)'
;DSPYPDQYCDTPSRYFRELQKVYNVNLSVTEVYANVGETSNLVKEAKEQNAGVIGARIFTEADYLPLKEWLKEDKNHRAILFHSAAYNFGIKLFREFPKQTSFGDINPK
;
A
#
# COMPACT_ATOMS: atom_id res chain seq x y z
N ASP A 1 15.20 18.78 -3.86
CA ASP A 1 16.17 17.66 -3.90
C ASP A 1 16.10 16.87 -2.61
N SER A 2 15.57 15.66 -2.67
CA SER A 2 15.54 14.75 -1.50
C SER A 2 16.55 13.63 -1.74
N PRO A 3 17.37 13.24 -0.75
CA PRO A 3 18.57 12.41 -0.92
C PRO A 3 18.29 10.90 -1.02
N TYR A 4 17.06 10.49 -1.33
CA TYR A 4 16.69 9.08 -1.49
C TYR A 4 16.40 8.79 -2.97
N PRO A 5 16.94 7.70 -3.54
CA PRO A 5 16.72 7.38 -4.95
C PRO A 5 15.23 7.17 -5.23
N ASP A 6 14.75 7.72 -6.35
CA ASP A 6 13.36 7.62 -6.84
C ASP A 6 12.83 6.18 -6.97
N GLN A 7 13.72 5.17 -6.89
CA GLN A 7 13.39 3.74 -6.83
C GLN A 7 12.39 3.36 -5.72
N TYR A 8 12.20 4.20 -4.70
CA TYR A 8 11.21 3.94 -3.64
C TYR A 8 9.79 4.35 -4.02
N CYS A 9 9.62 5.35 -4.90
CA CYS A 9 8.31 5.89 -5.27
C CYS A 9 7.55 4.92 -6.17
N ASP A 10 8.25 4.20 -7.06
CA ASP A 10 7.65 3.26 -8.01
C ASP A 10 7.56 1.81 -7.51
N THR A 11 7.97 1.54 -6.25
CA THR A 11 7.98 0.18 -5.68
C THR A 11 6.60 -0.50 -5.78
N PRO A 12 5.47 0.14 -5.41
CA PRO A 12 4.15 -0.49 -5.54
C PRO A 12 3.80 -0.82 -7.01
N SER A 13 4.00 0.12 -7.93
CA SER A 13 3.74 -0.06 -9.36
C SER A 13 4.56 -1.21 -9.94
N ARG A 14 5.86 -1.26 -9.62
CA ARG A 14 6.75 -2.35 -10.03
C ARG A 14 6.31 -3.69 -9.47
N TYR A 15 5.95 -3.74 -8.18
CA TYR A 15 5.48 -4.97 -7.55
C TYR A 15 4.27 -5.55 -8.28
N PHE A 16 3.21 -4.77 -8.52
CA PHE A 16 2.02 -5.27 -9.20
C PHE A 16 2.28 -5.63 -10.68
N ARG A 17 3.17 -4.90 -11.36
CA ARG A 17 3.58 -5.25 -12.73
C ARG A 17 4.31 -6.59 -12.78
N GLU A 18 5.26 -6.82 -11.87
CA GLU A 18 5.98 -8.10 -11.83
C GLU A 18 5.10 -9.25 -11.34
N LEU A 19 4.18 -8.99 -10.39
CA LEU A 19 3.19 -9.98 -9.93
C LEU A 19 2.34 -10.50 -11.09
N GLN A 20 1.86 -9.61 -11.97
CA GLN A 20 1.10 -9.99 -13.17
C GLN A 20 1.92 -10.88 -14.11
N LYS A 21 3.20 -10.54 -14.34
CA LYS A 21 4.10 -11.31 -15.20
C LYS A 21 4.41 -12.69 -14.64
N VAL A 22 4.81 -12.77 -13.37
CA VAL A 22 5.26 -14.02 -12.74
C VAL A 22 4.11 -15.03 -12.63
N TYR A 23 2.92 -14.56 -12.26
CA TYR A 23 1.77 -15.45 -12.03
C TYR A 23 0.79 -15.50 -13.19
N ASN A 24 1.07 -14.82 -14.30
CA ASN A 24 0.20 -14.71 -15.47
C ASN A 24 -1.24 -14.32 -15.10
N VAL A 25 -1.37 -13.33 -14.21
CA VAL A 25 -2.65 -12.76 -13.78
C VAL A 25 -2.85 -11.40 -14.41
N ASN A 26 -4.10 -11.04 -14.72
CA ASN A 26 -4.46 -9.71 -15.19
C ASN A 26 -5.07 -8.92 -14.04
N LEU A 27 -4.40 -7.87 -13.59
CA LEU A 27 -4.87 -7.00 -12.51
C LEU A 27 -5.22 -5.63 -13.09
N SER A 28 -6.38 -5.09 -12.70
CA SER A 28 -6.71 -3.69 -12.96
C SER A 28 -5.92 -2.82 -11.97
N VAL A 29 -4.77 -2.28 -12.42
CA VAL A 29 -3.88 -1.48 -11.59
C VAL A 29 -3.97 -0.02 -12.00
N THR A 30 -4.32 0.84 -11.06
CA THR A 30 -4.27 2.30 -11.21
C THR A 30 -3.11 2.84 -10.39
N GLU A 31 -2.18 3.53 -11.04
CA GLU A 31 -1.07 4.21 -10.37
C GLU A 31 -1.51 5.60 -9.91
N VAL A 32 -1.30 5.91 -8.64
CA VAL A 32 -1.67 7.19 -8.04
C VAL A 32 -0.42 7.86 -7.50
N TYR A 33 -0.16 9.08 -7.95
CA TYR A 33 0.91 9.90 -7.40
C TYR A 33 0.46 10.46 -6.05
N ALA A 34 1.21 10.12 -4.99
CA ALA A 34 0.99 10.61 -3.64
C ALA A 34 2.35 10.84 -2.96
N ASN A 35 2.50 11.99 -2.32
CA ASN A 35 3.64 12.31 -1.47
C ASN A 35 3.46 11.71 -0.07
N VAL A 36 4.48 11.88 0.78
CA VAL A 36 4.39 11.55 2.21
C VAL A 36 3.23 12.33 2.86
N GLY A 37 2.34 11.63 3.54
CA GLY A 37 1.15 12.20 4.17
C GLY A 37 -0.07 12.30 3.24
N GLU A 38 0.05 11.92 1.97
CA GLU A 38 -1.03 12.02 0.96
C GLU A 38 -1.72 10.69 0.68
N THR A 39 -1.63 9.70 1.58
CA THR A 39 -2.33 8.41 1.44
C THR A 39 -3.85 8.55 1.28
N SER A 40 -4.44 9.69 1.70
CA SER A 40 -5.84 10.03 1.42
C SER A 40 -6.17 10.06 -0.08
N ASN A 41 -5.25 10.50 -0.94
CA ASN A 41 -5.45 10.50 -2.40
C ASN A 41 -5.58 9.07 -2.93
N LEU A 42 -4.74 8.17 -2.41
CA LEU A 42 -4.75 6.75 -2.77
C LEU A 42 -6.04 6.06 -2.31
N VAL A 43 -6.50 6.35 -1.08
CA VAL A 43 -7.78 5.84 -0.56
C VAL A 43 -8.97 6.38 -1.35
N LYS A 44 -8.94 7.65 -1.75
CA LYS A 44 -9.99 8.24 -2.59
C LYS A 44 -10.09 7.52 -3.92
N GLU A 45 -8.97 7.36 -4.63
CA GLU A 45 -8.94 6.64 -5.91
C GLU A 45 -9.39 5.18 -5.73
N ALA A 46 -8.95 4.51 -4.67
CA ALA A 46 -9.35 3.13 -4.40
C ALA A 46 -10.87 3.00 -4.24
N LYS A 47 -11.53 3.98 -3.61
CA LYS A 47 -13.00 4.02 -3.51
C LYS A 47 -13.66 4.27 -4.86
N GLU A 48 -13.14 5.22 -5.64
CA GLU A 48 -13.68 5.56 -6.97
C GLU A 48 -13.57 4.38 -7.95
N GLN A 49 -12.48 3.62 -7.87
CA GLN A 49 -12.25 2.43 -8.71
C GLN A 49 -12.81 1.13 -8.10
N ASN A 50 -13.43 1.18 -6.92
CA ASN A 50 -13.86 0.01 -6.16
C ASN A 50 -12.73 -1.04 -6.01
N ALA A 51 -11.51 -0.57 -5.75
CA ALA A 51 -10.33 -1.39 -5.61
C ALA A 51 -10.37 -2.16 -4.28
N GLY A 52 -10.04 -3.46 -4.32
CA GLY A 52 -9.95 -4.29 -3.11
C GLY A 52 -8.56 -4.27 -2.44
N VAL A 53 -7.53 -3.76 -3.13
CA VAL A 53 -6.14 -3.80 -2.68
C VAL A 53 -5.46 -2.45 -2.89
N ILE A 54 -4.76 -1.97 -1.86
CA ILE A 54 -3.90 -0.78 -1.92
C ILE A 54 -2.44 -1.18 -1.67
N GLY A 55 -1.52 -0.73 -2.51
CA GLY A 55 -0.08 -0.82 -2.26
C GLY A 55 0.49 0.55 -1.90
N ALA A 56 1.04 0.71 -0.68
CA ALA A 56 1.49 2.02 -0.20
C ALA A 56 2.68 1.91 0.75
N ARG A 57 3.43 3.01 0.87
CA ARG A 57 4.40 3.21 1.96
C ARG A 57 3.75 4.06 3.05
N ILE A 58 3.63 3.51 4.25
CA ILE A 58 3.09 4.21 5.41
C ILE A 58 4.23 4.65 6.31
N PHE A 59 4.43 5.96 6.37
CA PHE A 59 5.52 6.56 7.12
C PHE A 59 5.02 7.47 8.25
N THR A 60 3.98 8.26 8.00
CA THR A 60 3.46 9.26 8.95
C THR A 60 2.09 8.89 9.49
N GLU A 61 1.62 9.64 10.49
CA GLU A 61 0.24 9.51 10.98
C GLU A 61 -0.79 9.89 9.90
N ALA A 62 -0.47 10.90 9.08
CA ALA A 62 -1.30 11.33 7.96
C ALA A 62 -1.44 10.25 6.88
N ASP A 63 -0.44 9.37 6.74
CA ASP A 63 -0.55 8.18 5.88
C ASP A 63 -1.41 7.09 6.52
N TYR A 64 -1.21 6.91 7.82
CA TYR A 64 -1.84 5.85 8.62
C TYR A 64 -3.35 6.00 8.74
N LEU A 65 -3.85 7.20 9.08
CA LEU A 65 -5.26 7.40 9.40
C LEU A 65 -6.20 7.08 8.23
N PRO A 66 -5.97 7.60 7.00
CA PRO A 66 -6.85 7.30 5.87
C PRO A 66 -6.88 5.81 5.54
N LEU A 67 -5.71 5.15 5.53
CA LEU A 67 -5.64 3.72 5.22
C LEU A 67 -6.31 2.88 6.30
N LYS A 68 -6.15 3.24 7.58
CA LYS A 68 -6.85 2.59 8.69
C LYS A 68 -8.36 2.64 8.52
N GLU A 69 -8.91 3.82 8.24
CA GLU A 69 -10.37 3.96 8.11
C GLU A 69 -10.87 3.18 6.89
N TRP A 70 -10.15 3.20 5.78
CA TRP A 70 -10.48 2.36 4.62
C TRP A 70 -10.47 0.86 4.95
N LEU A 71 -9.47 0.36 5.70
CA LEU A 71 -9.43 -1.04 6.11
C LEU A 71 -10.59 -1.44 7.05
N LYS A 72 -11.12 -0.51 7.86
CA LYS A 72 -12.28 -0.78 8.72
C LYS A 72 -13.60 -0.87 7.95
N GLU A 73 -13.70 -0.20 6.80
CA GLU A 73 -14.92 -0.15 6.00
C GLU A 73 -15.30 -1.53 5.44
N ASP A 74 -14.31 -2.36 5.06
CA ASP A 74 -14.54 -3.72 4.59
C ASP A 74 -13.41 -4.67 5.05
N LYS A 75 -13.80 -5.79 5.66
CA LYS A 75 -12.90 -6.89 6.06
C LYS A 75 -12.13 -7.53 4.89
N ASN A 76 -12.60 -7.33 3.66
CA ASN A 76 -11.97 -7.82 2.44
C ASN A 76 -10.95 -6.84 1.86
N HIS A 77 -10.95 -5.57 2.28
CA HIS A 77 -9.90 -4.62 1.88
C HIS A 77 -8.54 -5.13 2.33
N ARG A 78 -7.56 -5.09 1.42
CA ARG A 78 -6.18 -5.50 1.67
C ARG A 78 -5.21 -4.34 1.44
N ALA A 79 -4.14 -4.28 2.21
CA ALA A 79 -3.05 -3.34 1.99
C ALA A 79 -1.67 -4.02 2.02
N ILE A 80 -0.83 -3.70 1.02
CA ILE A 80 0.56 -4.12 0.97
C ILE A 80 1.43 -2.92 1.40
N LEU A 81 2.08 -3.06 2.54
CA LEU A 81 2.82 -2.01 3.24
C LEU A 81 4.29 -2.03 2.82
N PHE A 82 4.63 -1.33 1.74
CA PHE A 82 6.00 -1.28 1.22
C PHE A 82 6.89 -0.42 2.11
N HIS A 83 8.09 -0.92 2.43
CA HIS A 83 9.10 -0.19 3.23
C HIS A 83 8.58 0.36 4.57
N SER A 84 7.50 -0.22 5.08
CA SER A 84 6.75 0.33 6.23
C SER A 84 7.02 -0.42 7.53
N ALA A 85 7.61 -1.62 7.45
CA ALA A 85 7.88 -2.47 8.62
C ALA A 85 8.79 -1.78 9.66
N ALA A 86 9.72 -0.94 9.21
CA ALA A 86 10.63 -0.20 10.07
C ALA A 86 10.01 1.07 10.69
N TYR A 87 8.80 1.47 10.29
CA TYR A 87 8.15 2.68 10.76
C TYR A 87 7.04 2.36 11.76
N ASN A 88 6.94 3.19 12.80
CA ASN A 88 5.95 3.04 13.87
C ASN A 88 4.52 2.89 13.33
N PHE A 89 4.16 3.66 12.31
CA PHE A 89 2.82 3.63 11.73
C PHE A 89 2.56 2.42 10.84
N GLY A 90 3.57 1.98 10.07
CA GLY A 90 3.46 0.78 9.26
C GLY A 90 3.32 -0.49 10.09
N ILE A 91 4.17 -0.65 11.11
CA ILE A 91 4.06 -1.81 12.02
C ILE A 91 2.77 -1.77 12.86
N LYS A 92 2.30 -0.57 13.21
CA LYS A 92 1.03 -0.39 13.92
C LYS A 92 -0.16 -0.86 13.07
N LEU A 93 -0.23 -0.46 11.79
CA LEU A 93 -1.26 -0.97 10.87
C LEU A 93 -1.23 -2.49 10.76
N PHE A 94 -0.04 -3.07 10.64
CA PHE A 94 0.09 -4.51 10.56
C PHE A 94 -0.44 -5.24 11.80
N ARG A 95 -0.13 -4.71 13.00
CA ARG A 95 -0.63 -5.27 14.26
C ARG A 95 -2.13 -5.10 14.44
N GLU A 96 -2.70 -3.99 13.97
CA GLU A 96 -4.14 -3.73 14.06
C GLU A 96 -4.95 -4.55 13.06
N PHE A 97 -4.40 -4.79 11.86
CA PHE A 97 -5.09 -5.46 10.76
C PHE A 97 -4.27 -6.62 10.16
N PRO A 98 -3.85 -7.62 10.96
CA PRO A 98 -2.88 -8.65 10.52
C PRO A 98 -3.42 -9.58 9.42
N LYS A 99 -4.74 -9.65 9.24
CA LYS A 99 -5.38 -10.44 8.16
C LYS A 99 -5.65 -9.63 6.89
N GLN A 100 -5.55 -8.31 6.97
CA GLN A 100 -5.79 -7.40 5.85
C GLN A 100 -4.51 -6.76 5.33
N THR A 101 -3.44 -6.81 6.10
CA THR A 101 -2.17 -6.17 5.74
C THR A 101 -1.07 -7.20 5.59
N SER A 102 -0.15 -6.94 4.68
CA SER A 102 1.12 -7.65 4.57
C SER A 102 2.22 -6.65 4.28
N PHE A 103 3.45 -6.98 4.63
CA PHE A 103 4.60 -6.30 4.03
C PHE A 103 4.82 -6.90 2.64
N GLY A 104 5.38 -6.13 1.70
CA GLY A 104 5.57 -6.49 0.30
C GLY A 104 6.57 -7.62 0.03
N ASP A 105 6.65 -8.58 0.95
CA ASP A 105 7.44 -9.78 0.81
C ASP A 105 6.72 -10.74 -0.15
N ILE A 106 7.42 -11.13 -1.20
CA ILE A 106 6.97 -12.17 -2.12
C ILE A 106 7.13 -13.56 -1.45
N ASN A 107 7.76 -13.65 -0.27
CA ASN A 107 7.88 -14.93 0.45
C ASN A 107 8.21 -14.83 1.96
N PRO A 108 7.25 -14.58 2.87
CA PRO A 108 7.40 -14.96 4.26
C PRO A 108 6.91 -16.41 4.42
N LYS A 109 7.81 -17.34 4.73
CA LYS A 109 7.46 -18.76 4.97
C LYS A 109 6.23 -18.93 5.88
#